data_AF-A0A7W0QR33-F1
#
_entry.id   AF-A0A7W0QR33-F1
#
_cell.length_a   1.000
_cell.length_b   1.000
_cell.length_c   1.000
_cell.angle_alpha   90.00
_cell.angle_beta   90.00
_cell.angle_gamma   90.00
#
_symmetry.space_group_name_H-M   'P 1'
#
loop_
_entity.id
_entity.type
_entity.pdbx_description
1 polymer ?
#
loop_
_entity_poly.entity_id
_entity_poly.type
_entity_poly.pdbx_seq_one_letter_code
_entity_poly.pdbx_strand_id
1 'polypeptide(L)' 'MYSRERFCPDVARSRAHLTNLDIEADKAAGAEVERLTGGRNVPTLVIGERILVEPSRARLDDALIAAGYDLDE' A
#
# COMPACT_ATOMS: atom_id res chain seq x y z
N MET A 1 -1.50 7.85 -6.29
CA MET A 1 -2.50 8.94 -6.19
C MET A 1 -1.79 10.27 -6.39
N TYR A 2 -2.07 10.96 -7.49
CA TYR A 2 -1.67 12.37 -7.65
C TYR A 2 -2.68 13.22 -6.88
N SER A 3 -2.22 14.02 -5.92
CA SER A 3 -3.10 14.91 -5.17
C SER A 3 -2.57 16.34 -5.21
N ARG A 4 -3.50 17.29 -5.21
CA ARG A 4 -3.22 18.71 -4.96
C ARG A 4 -3.22 18.87 -3.44
N GLU A 5 -2.39 19.74 -2.87
CA GLU A 5 -2.44 20.06 -1.43
C GLU A 5 -3.83 20.54 -0.95
N ARG A 6 -4.68 21.02 -1.88
CA ARG A 6 -6.07 21.41 -1.61
C ARG A 6 -7.03 20.23 -1.62
N PHE A 7 -7.99 20.28 -0.69
CA PHE A 7 -9.07 19.32 -0.51
C PHE A 7 -9.79 19.01 -1.83
N CYS A 8 -9.54 17.82 -2.37
CA CYS A 8 -10.26 17.26 -3.51
C CYS A 8 -11.12 16.08 -2.98
N PRO A 9 -12.45 16.15 -3.08
CA PRO A 9 -13.33 15.10 -2.61
C PRO A 9 -13.00 13.72 -3.21
N ASP A 10 -12.54 13.70 -4.46
CA ASP A 10 -12.16 12.45 -5.13
C ASP A 10 -10.87 11.86 -4.58
N VAL A 11 -9.89 12.70 -4.23
CA VAL A 11 -8.68 12.28 -3.51
C VAL A 11 -9.04 11.69 -2.14
N ALA A 12 -9.93 12.34 -1.40
CA ALA A 12 -10.39 11.84 -0.10
C ALA A 12 -11.12 10.49 -0.24
N ARG A 13 -11.96 10.36 -1.26
CA ARG A 13 -12.69 9.13 -1.58
C ARG A 13 -11.74 7.99 -1.94
N SER A 14 -10.79 8.22 -2.85
CA SER A 14 -9.77 7.22 -3.20
C SER A 14 -8.93 6.82 -1.98
N ARG A 15 -8.55 7.79 -1.14
CA ARG A 15 -7.78 7.49 0.08
C ARG A 15 -8.57 6.65 1.09
N ALA A 16 -9.89 6.82 1.18
CA ALA A 16 -10.73 6.05 2.08
C ALA A 16 -10.78 4.55 1.71
N HIS A 17 -10.46 4.19 0.47
CA HIS A 17 -10.31 2.80 0.04
C HIS A 17 -8.92 2.22 0.33
N LEU A 18 -7.95 3.05 0.76
CA LEU A 18 -6.62 2.62 1.14
C LEU A 18 -6.51 2.57 2.67
N THR A 19 -6.13 1.42 3.20
CA THR A 19 -5.76 1.32 4.62
C THR A 19 -4.29 1.69 4.74
N ASN A 20 -3.99 2.84 5.36
CA ASN A 20 -2.63 3.27 5.65
C ASN A 20 -2.38 3.10 7.16
N LEU A 21 -1.37 2.32 7.52
CA LEU A 21 -0.98 2.09 8.91
C LEU A 21 0.40 2.72 9.14
N ASP A 22 0.49 3.56 10.17
CA ASP A 22 1.76 4.09 10.65
C ASP A 22 2.34 3.11 11.69
N ILE A 23 3.35 2.35 11.29
CA ILE A 23 3.95 1.30 12.14
C ILE A 23 4.80 1.85 13.28
N GLU A 24 5.16 3.14 13.26
CA GLU A 24 5.85 3.83 14.36
C GLU A 24 4.83 4.22 15.44
N ALA A 25 3.65 4.70 15.03
CA ALA A 25 2.58 5.10 15.94
C ALA A 25 1.74 3.92 16.43
N ASP A 26 1.54 2.88 15.61
CA ASP A 26 0.74 1.69 15.90
C ASP A 26 1.64 0.45 16.10
N LYS A 27 1.78 0.06 17.37
CA LYS A 27 2.59 -1.11 17.77
C LYS A 27 2.05 -2.43 17.22
N ALA A 28 0.74 -2.56 17.05
CA ALA A 28 0.14 -3.79 16.53
C ALA A 28 0.43 -3.92 15.03
N ALA A 29 0.30 -2.80 14.29
CA ALA A 29 0.69 -2.75 12.88
C ALA A 29 2.18 -3.06 12.69
N GLY A 30 3.05 -2.49 13.51
CA GLY A 30 4.50 -2.77 13.46
C GLY A 30 4.84 -4.24 13.74
N ALA A 31 4.19 -4.87 14.73
CA ALA A 31 4.38 -6.29 15.03
C ALA A 31 3.88 -7.19 13.88
N GLU A 32 2.77 -6.82 13.25
CA GLU A 32 2.22 -7.57 12.12
C GLU A 32 3.15 -7.49 10.90
N VAL A 33 3.68 -6.31 10.56
CA VAL A 33 4.66 -6.17 9.46
C VAL A 33 5.92 -7.00 9.74
N GLU A 34 6.42 -6.99 10.98
CA GLU A 34 7.56 -7.80 11.40
C GLU A 34 7.28 -9.30 11.29
N ARG A 35 6.08 -9.74 11.68
CA ARG A 35 5.65 -11.13 11.52
C ARG A 35 5.55 -11.56 10.06
N LEU A 36 5.05 -10.68 9.18
CA LEU A 36 4.85 -10.96 7.77
C LEU A 36 6.15 -10.96 6.96
N THR A 37 7.11 -10.12 7.34
CA THR A 37 8.27 -9.82 6.48
C THR A 37 9.62 -10.15 7.13
N GLY A 38 9.65 -10.47 8.43
CA GLY A 38 10.87 -10.65 9.20
C GLY A 38 11.57 -9.34 9.61
N GLY A 39 10.98 -8.18 9.29
CA GLY A 39 11.51 -6.86 9.64
C GLY A 39 10.46 -5.75 9.57
N ARG A 40 10.86 -4.50 9.76
CA ARG A 40 9.95 -3.33 9.72
C ARG A 40 10.24 -2.40 8.55
N ASN A 41 10.52 -3.00 7.41
CA ASN A 41 10.87 -2.25 6.20
C ASN A 41 9.63 -1.55 5.63
N VAL A 42 9.81 -0.31 5.20
CA VAL A 42 8.73 0.53 4.66
C VAL A 42 9.11 1.12 3.30
N PRO A 43 8.16 1.25 2.34
CA PRO A 43 6.77 0.82 2.46
C PRO A 43 6.62 -0.71 2.33
N THR A 44 5.73 -1.29 3.14
CA THR A 44 5.23 -2.66 2.94
C THR A 44 3.79 -2.58 2.46
N LEU A 45 3.48 -3.26 1.35
CA LEU A 45 2.16 -3.28 0.74
C LEU A 45 1.60 -4.70 0.74
N VAL A 46 0.31 -4.83 1.07
CA VAL A 46 -0.44 -6.09 0.96
C VAL A 46 -1.49 -5.91 -0.13
N ILE A 47 -1.39 -6.70 -1.20
CA ILE A 47 -2.31 -6.67 -2.34
C ILE A 47 -2.80 -8.09 -2.59
N GLY A 48 -4.06 -8.36 -2.25
CA GLY A 48 -4.58 -9.73 -2.22
C GLY A 48 -3.77 -10.58 -1.26
N GLU A 49 -3.22 -11.69 -1.74
CA GLU A 49 -2.36 -12.59 -0.97
C GLU A 49 -0.86 -12.22 -1.04
N ARG A 50 -0.49 -11.21 -1.82
CA ARG A 50 0.91 -10.81 -2.00
C ARG A 50 1.33 -9.80 -0.95
N ILE A 51 2.49 -10.04 -0.34
CA ILE A 51 3.18 -9.11 0.56
C ILE A 51 4.41 -8.58 -0.17
N LEU A 52 4.48 -7.27 -0.34
CA LEU A 52 5.52 -6.58 -1.09
C LEU A 52 6.30 -5.65 -0.15
N VAL A 53 7.58 -5.95 0.04
CA VAL A 53 8.50 -5.14 0.84
C VAL A 53 9.30 -4.24 -0.08
N GLU A 54 9.24 -2.93 0.15
CA GLU A 54 9.94 -1.90 -0.63
C GLU A 54 9.84 -2.14 -2.16
N PRO A 55 8.63 -2.36 -2.71
CA PRO A 55 8.51 -2.80 -4.09
C PRO A 55 8.97 -1.74 -5.08
N SER A 56 9.67 -2.19 -6.12
CA SER A 56 9.83 -1.39 -7.33
C SER A 56 8.48 -1.18 -8.02
N ARG A 57 8.39 -0.15 -8.87
CA ARG A 57 7.21 0.10 -9.70
C ARG A 57 6.78 -1.15 -10.48
N ALA A 58 7.73 -1.83 -11.14
CA ALA A 58 7.43 -3.03 -11.92
C ALA A 58 6.78 -4.13 -11.08
N ARG A 59 7.26 -4.37 -9.84
CA ARG A 59 6.63 -5.36 -8.95
C ARG A 59 5.24 -4.96 -8.47
N LEU A 60 5.01 -3.66 -8.32
CA LEU A 60 3.70 -3.14 -7.96
C LEU A 60 2.71 -3.35 -9.11
N ASP A 61 3.11 -3.01 -10.33
CA ASP A 61 2.31 -3.17 -11.54
C ASP A 61 1.95 -4.66 -11.73
N ASP A 62 2.92 -5.57 -11.61
CA ASP A 62 2.69 -7.03 -11.67
C ASP A 62 1.70 -7.53 -10.61
N ALA A 63 1.73 -6.96 -9.41
CA ALA A 63 0.82 -7.35 -8.33
C ALA A 63 -0.60 -6.83 -8.55
N LEU A 64 -0.75 -5.63 -9.11
CA LEU A 64 -2.05 -5.06 -9.48
C LEU A 64 -2.68 -5.83 -10.63
N ILE A 65 -1.92 -6.16 -11.68
CA ILE A 65 -2.39 -7.00 -12.79
C ILE A 65 -2.82 -8.38 -12.27
N ALA A 66 -2.02 -9.00 -11.41
CA ALA A 66 -2.36 -10.30 -10.81
C ALA A 66 -3.61 -10.23 -9.92
N ALA A 67 -3.92 -9.07 -9.35
CA ALA A 67 -5.14 -8.81 -8.60
C ALA A 67 -6.35 -8.44 -9.49
N GLY A 68 -6.17 -8.43 -10.82
CA GLY A 68 -7.23 -8.20 -11.81
C GLY A 68 -7.44 -6.73 -12.18
N TYR A 69 -6.51 -5.84 -11.84
CA TYR A 69 -6.56 -4.44 -12.26
C TYR A 69 -5.93 -4.26 -13.63
N ASP A 70 -6.59 -3.49 -14.49
CA ASP A 70 -6.00 -2.99 -15.73
C ASP A 70 -5.17 -1.73 -15.43
N LEU A 71 -3.99 -1.65 -16.03
CA LEU A 71 -3.06 -0.53 -15.86
C LEU A 71 -2.89 0.29 -17.15
N ASP A 72 -3.49 -0.15 -18.25
CA ASP A 72 -3.45 0.52 -19.54
C ASP A 72 -4.65 1.50 -19.67
N GLU A 73 -4.66 2.58 -18.88
CA GLU A 73 -5.55 3.77 -19.07
C GLU A 73 -4.77 5.09 -19.10
#